data_AF-A0A419KP95-F1
#
_entry.id   AF-A0A419KP95-F1
#
_cell.length_a   1.000
_cell.length_b   1.000
_cell.length_c   1.000
_cell.angle_alpha   90.00
_cell.angle_beta   90.00
_cell.angle_gamma   90.00
#
_symmetry.space_group_name_H-M   'P 1'
#
loop_
_entity.id
_entity.type
_entity.pdbx_description
1 polymer ?
#
loop_
_entity_poly.entity_id
_entity_poly.type
_entity_poly.pdbx_seq_one_letter_code
_entity_poly.pdbx_strand_id
1 'polypeptide(L)'
;MGGRVGLKGTDGEEALREALRRGAKPWSPIRAREFLRHLGEEGRSARWLTWSGEMGEELLREVGYSFEVVGYASKPTTAEDTKRAARRMAEMGVSLIVFAGGDGTACDIVEAIDMETPILGIPAGVKMFSAVFPPTPRAAAQLLIKYLRGETQIVEREVMDVDEDAYRAGRLTAVLKGYAKTPYAPNLLLGGKETVMAVDEELMKESIAARVVEMMRPGVNYILGPGSTVAKVAELLGVDKTLLGIDVVRDGKLI
;
A
#
# COMPACT_ATOMS: atom_id res chain seq x y z
N MET A 1 4.87 -7.53 -3.93
CA MET A 1 4.97 -9.01 -3.90
C MET A 1 5.93 -9.51 -2.83
N GLY A 2 7.03 -8.78 -2.53
CA GLY A 2 8.10 -9.28 -1.66
C GLY A 2 7.72 -9.48 -0.20
N GLY A 3 6.90 -8.61 0.37
CA GLY A 3 6.55 -8.70 1.80
C GLY A 3 5.86 -10.00 2.22
N ARG A 4 5.25 -10.75 1.28
CA ARG A 4 4.58 -12.03 1.58
C ARG A 4 5.52 -13.24 1.60
N VAL A 5 6.71 -13.10 1.01
CA VAL A 5 7.76 -14.12 0.96
C VAL A 5 8.98 -13.72 1.80
N GLY A 6 8.77 -12.78 2.75
CA GLY A 6 9.81 -12.27 3.64
C GLY A 6 10.87 -11.43 2.94
N LEU A 7 10.61 -10.95 1.71
CA LEU A 7 11.50 -10.04 1.00
C LEU A 7 11.19 -8.60 1.36
N LYS A 8 12.26 -7.83 1.50
CA LYS A 8 12.23 -6.45 1.94
C LYS A 8 11.89 -5.47 0.79
N GLY A 9 10.84 -5.77 0.02
CA GLY A 9 10.51 -5.05 -1.23
C GLY A 9 10.41 -5.99 -2.43
N THR A 10 9.90 -5.49 -3.55
CA THR A 10 9.95 -6.21 -4.85
C THR A 10 10.42 -5.34 -5.99
N ASP A 11 10.99 -4.18 -5.69
CA ASP A 11 11.38 -3.24 -6.71
C ASP A 11 12.79 -3.63 -7.21
N GLY A 12 12.93 -3.68 -8.55
CA GLY A 12 14.07 -4.28 -9.23
C GLY A 12 13.88 -5.75 -9.66
N GLU A 13 14.44 -6.10 -10.82
CA GLU A 13 14.27 -7.42 -11.43
C GLU A 13 14.73 -8.59 -10.55
N GLU A 14 15.77 -8.39 -9.75
CA GLU A 14 16.36 -9.43 -8.92
C GLU A 14 15.46 -9.76 -7.72
N ALA A 15 14.91 -8.75 -7.05
CA ALA A 15 13.95 -8.91 -5.96
C ALA A 15 12.63 -9.51 -6.46
N LEU A 16 12.18 -9.11 -7.65
CA LEU A 16 11.02 -9.70 -8.31
C LEU A 16 11.24 -11.18 -8.65
N ARG A 17 12.39 -11.53 -9.24
CA ARG A 17 12.76 -12.91 -9.55
C ARG A 17 12.83 -13.79 -8.29
N GLU A 18 13.44 -13.28 -7.23
CA GLU A 18 13.52 -13.99 -5.95
C GLU A 18 12.14 -14.14 -5.31
N ALA A 19 11.26 -13.14 -5.43
CA ALA A 19 9.90 -13.24 -4.92
C ALA A 19 9.11 -14.34 -5.63
N LEU A 20 9.19 -14.37 -6.97
CA LEU A 20 8.55 -15.39 -7.79
C LEU A 20 9.12 -16.79 -7.50
N ARG A 21 10.45 -16.91 -7.34
CA ARG A 21 11.12 -18.17 -6.95
C ARG A 21 10.59 -18.70 -5.61
N ARG A 22 10.31 -17.81 -4.65
CA ARG A 22 9.70 -18.15 -3.34
C ARG A 22 8.18 -18.38 -3.41
N GLY A 23 7.60 -18.42 -4.61
CA GLY A 23 6.16 -18.68 -4.80
C GLY A 23 5.26 -17.47 -4.54
N ALA A 24 5.80 -16.24 -4.56
CA ALA A 24 4.99 -15.04 -4.41
C ALA A 24 3.96 -14.96 -5.56
N LYS A 25 2.69 -14.85 -5.21
CA LYS A 25 1.61 -14.57 -6.16
C LYS A 25 1.28 -13.08 -6.17
N PRO A 26 0.88 -12.50 -7.32
CA PRO A 26 0.45 -11.11 -7.40
C PRO A 26 -0.71 -10.85 -6.43
N TRP A 27 -0.52 -9.92 -5.49
CA TRP A 27 -1.51 -9.58 -4.47
C TRP A 27 -2.42 -8.43 -4.92
N SER A 28 -1.91 -7.53 -5.76
CA SER A 28 -2.63 -6.38 -6.29
C SER A 28 -3.94 -6.77 -7.00
N PRO A 29 -3.99 -7.82 -7.86
CA PRO A 29 -5.25 -8.23 -8.49
C PRO A 29 -6.30 -8.73 -7.48
N ILE A 30 -5.89 -9.36 -6.38
CA ILE A 30 -6.80 -9.83 -5.33
C ILE A 30 -7.42 -8.63 -4.62
N ARG A 31 -6.61 -7.63 -4.27
CA ARG A 31 -7.05 -6.39 -3.61
C ARG A 31 -7.91 -5.52 -4.52
N ALA A 32 -7.55 -5.40 -5.79
CA ALA A 32 -8.35 -4.69 -6.79
C ALA A 32 -9.71 -5.36 -7.02
N ARG A 33 -9.75 -6.69 -7.10
CA ARG A 33 -11.02 -7.45 -7.17
C ARG A 33 -11.89 -7.22 -5.94
N GLU A 34 -11.30 -7.25 -4.74
CA GLU A 34 -12.00 -6.93 -3.49
C GLU A 34 -12.61 -5.52 -3.57
N PHE A 35 -11.82 -4.51 -3.94
CA PHE A 35 -12.29 -3.13 -4.15
C PHE A 35 -13.46 -3.05 -5.13
N LEU A 36 -13.30 -3.60 -6.34
CA LEU A 36 -14.33 -3.53 -7.39
C LEU A 36 -15.64 -4.18 -6.94
N ARG A 37 -15.59 -5.34 -6.27
CA ARG A 37 -16.79 -6.00 -5.76
C ARG A 37 -17.54 -5.16 -4.72
N HIS A 38 -16.84 -4.35 -3.93
CA HIS A 38 -17.46 -3.46 -2.95
C HIS A 38 -18.14 -2.23 -3.57
N LEU A 39 -17.81 -1.86 -4.82
CA LEU A 39 -18.47 -0.74 -5.51
C LEU A 39 -19.92 -1.04 -5.89
N GLY A 40 -20.26 -2.32 -6.09
CA GLY A 40 -21.63 -2.75 -6.40
C GLY A 40 -22.19 -2.05 -7.65
N GLU A 41 -23.40 -1.49 -7.54
CA GLU A 41 -24.07 -0.76 -8.63
C GLU A 41 -23.41 0.57 -8.97
N GLU A 42 -22.82 1.27 -7.99
CA GLU A 42 -22.13 2.54 -8.23
C GLU A 42 -20.89 2.35 -9.12
N GLY A 43 -20.25 1.19 -9.02
CA GLY A 43 -19.18 0.82 -9.94
C GLY A 43 -19.69 0.56 -11.36
N ARG A 44 -20.92 0.05 -11.52
CA ARG A 44 -21.51 -0.24 -12.84
C ARG A 44 -21.97 1.02 -13.57
N SER A 45 -22.37 2.05 -12.84
CA SER A 45 -22.77 3.34 -13.41
C SER A 45 -21.59 4.20 -13.85
N ALA A 46 -20.37 3.91 -13.36
CA ALA A 46 -19.16 4.63 -13.72
C ALA A 46 -18.66 4.26 -15.13
N ARG A 47 -18.12 5.25 -15.86
CA ARG A 47 -17.41 5.04 -17.12
C ARG A 47 -15.95 4.69 -16.83
N TRP A 48 -15.59 3.42 -16.99
CA TRP A 48 -14.22 2.96 -16.79
C TRP A 48 -13.38 3.07 -18.06
N LEU A 49 -12.21 3.71 -17.94
CA LEU A 49 -11.12 3.58 -18.90
C LEU A 49 -10.04 2.70 -18.25
N THR A 50 -9.46 1.77 -19.00
CA THR A 50 -8.48 0.83 -18.47
C THR A 50 -7.33 0.61 -19.44
N TRP A 51 -6.21 0.15 -18.88
CA TRP A 51 -5.10 -0.40 -19.66
C TRP A 51 -5.32 -1.90 -19.88
N SER A 52 -4.75 -2.46 -20.95
CA SER A 52 -5.04 -3.85 -21.36
C SER A 52 -4.54 -4.90 -20.37
N GLY A 53 -5.15 -6.09 -20.40
CA GLY A 53 -4.71 -7.29 -19.67
C GLY A 53 -4.80 -7.15 -18.16
N GLU A 54 -3.71 -7.51 -17.47
CA GLU A 54 -3.64 -7.52 -16.00
C GLU A 54 -3.71 -6.12 -15.36
N MET A 55 -3.58 -5.05 -16.15
CA MET A 55 -3.67 -3.65 -15.71
C MET A 55 -5.11 -3.10 -15.64
N GLY A 56 -6.09 -3.98 -15.44
CA GLY A 56 -7.47 -3.62 -15.10
C GLY A 56 -8.52 -4.23 -16.03
N GLU A 57 -8.19 -4.48 -17.30
CA GLU A 57 -9.12 -5.05 -18.29
C GLU A 57 -9.70 -6.40 -17.83
N GLU A 58 -8.84 -7.32 -17.40
CA GLU A 58 -9.25 -8.65 -16.95
C GLU A 58 -10.16 -8.58 -15.70
N LEU A 59 -9.86 -7.67 -14.77
CA LEU A 59 -10.60 -7.49 -13.54
C LEU A 59 -11.97 -6.86 -13.77
N LEU A 60 -12.05 -5.80 -14.57
CA LEU A 60 -13.30 -5.13 -14.93
C LEU A 60 -14.24 -6.08 -15.69
N ARG A 61 -13.67 -6.89 -16.59
CA ARG A 61 -14.41 -7.97 -17.27
C ARG A 61 -14.94 -9.01 -16.27
N GLU A 62 -14.10 -9.46 -15.32
CA GLU A 62 -14.51 -10.44 -14.32
C GLU A 62 -15.68 -9.97 -13.45
N VAL A 63 -15.69 -8.70 -13.04
CA VAL A 63 -16.78 -8.12 -12.22
C VAL A 63 -18.00 -7.67 -13.04
N GLY A 64 -17.91 -7.75 -14.37
CA GLY A 64 -18.99 -7.40 -15.30
C GLY A 64 -19.24 -5.90 -15.40
N TYR A 65 -18.21 -5.06 -15.30
CA TYR A 65 -18.32 -3.62 -15.51
C TYR A 65 -18.05 -3.28 -16.97
N SER A 66 -18.71 -2.23 -17.48
CA SER A 66 -18.42 -1.70 -18.82
C SER A 66 -17.16 -0.85 -18.78
N PHE A 67 -16.27 -1.05 -19.75
CA PHE A 67 -15.00 -0.33 -19.83
C PHE A 67 -14.54 -0.14 -21.28
N GLU A 68 -13.62 0.80 -21.47
CA GLU A 68 -12.91 1.06 -22.71
C GLU A 68 -11.40 0.85 -22.49
N VAL A 69 -10.76 0.06 -23.34
CA VAL A 69 -9.30 -0.14 -23.28
C VAL A 69 -8.62 0.98 -24.06
N VAL A 70 -7.80 1.79 -23.38
CA VAL A 70 -7.19 3.02 -23.94
C VAL A 70 -5.70 2.88 -24.25
N GLY A 71 -5.15 1.67 -24.09
CA GLY A 71 -3.79 1.32 -24.50
C GLY A 71 -3.38 -0.08 -24.07
N TYR A 72 -2.17 -0.46 -24.47
CA TYR A 72 -1.68 -1.84 -24.35
C TYR A 72 -0.44 -1.95 -23.45
N ALA A 73 -0.47 -2.96 -22.59
CA ALA A 73 0.59 -3.27 -21.64
C ALA A 73 1.60 -4.25 -22.26
N SER A 74 2.88 -4.12 -21.88
CA SER A 74 3.83 -5.21 -22.14
C SER A 74 3.52 -6.44 -21.29
N LYS A 75 4.10 -7.58 -21.66
CA LYS A 75 4.04 -8.82 -20.90
C LYS A 75 5.48 -9.33 -20.67
N PRO A 76 6.01 -9.25 -19.43
CA PRO A 76 5.37 -8.74 -18.20
C PRO A 76 5.14 -7.22 -18.22
N THR A 77 4.27 -6.74 -17.33
CA THR A 77 4.05 -5.30 -17.12
C THR A 77 5.22 -4.64 -16.40
N THR A 78 5.37 -3.33 -16.62
CA THR A 78 6.51 -2.52 -16.18
C THR A 78 6.04 -1.19 -15.58
N ALA A 79 6.94 -0.50 -14.87
CA ALA A 79 6.72 0.86 -14.40
C ALA A 79 6.37 1.82 -15.55
N GLU A 80 7.00 1.65 -16.71
CA GLU A 80 6.70 2.48 -17.88
C GLU A 80 5.28 2.24 -18.43
N ASP A 81 4.73 1.03 -18.32
CA ASP A 81 3.30 0.81 -18.64
C ASP A 81 2.39 1.63 -17.71
N THR A 82 2.72 1.70 -16.41
CA THR A 82 1.99 2.52 -15.43
C THR A 82 2.05 4.01 -15.79
N LYS A 83 3.25 4.51 -16.13
CA LYS A 83 3.45 5.92 -16.54
C LYS A 83 2.67 6.25 -17.82
N ARG A 84 2.73 5.38 -18.84
CA ARG A 84 1.98 5.56 -20.09
C ARG A 84 0.46 5.53 -19.87
N ALA A 85 -0.03 4.60 -19.04
CA ALA A 85 -1.44 4.53 -18.70
C ALA A 85 -1.91 5.80 -17.99
N ALA A 86 -1.16 6.28 -16.99
CA ALA A 86 -1.49 7.47 -16.23
C ALA A 86 -1.52 8.73 -17.12
N ARG A 87 -0.48 8.96 -17.93
CA ARG A 87 -0.43 10.07 -18.90
C ARG A 87 -1.62 10.04 -19.84
N ARG A 88 -1.88 8.87 -20.44
CA ARG A 88 -2.97 8.74 -21.41
C ARG A 88 -4.33 9.02 -20.78
N MET A 89 -4.56 8.55 -19.56
CA MET A 89 -5.81 8.82 -18.85
C MET A 89 -5.95 10.31 -18.48
N ALA A 90 -4.86 10.96 -18.06
CA ALA A 90 -4.84 12.40 -17.79
C ALA A 90 -5.12 13.23 -19.07
N GLU A 91 -4.47 12.90 -20.20
CA GLU A 91 -4.73 13.51 -21.51
C GLU A 91 -6.19 13.39 -21.96
N MET A 92 -6.83 12.27 -21.63
CA MET A 92 -8.25 12.03 -21.93
C MET A 92 -9.21 12.75 -20.96
N GLY A 93 -8.68 13.43 -19.93
CA GLY A 93 -9.46 14.20 -18.98
C GLY A 93 -10.32 13.35 -18.04
N VAL A 94 -9.82 12.19 -17.60
CA VAL A 94 -10.55 11.40 -16.59
C VAL A 94 -10.68 12.19 -15.28
N SER A 95 -11.78 11.99 -14.56
CA SER A 95 -12.02 12.70 -13.31
C SER A 95 -11.19 12.16 -12.14
N LEU A 96 -10.74 10.91 -12.20
CA LEU A 96 -9.97 10.24 -11.15
C LEU A 96 -9.24 9.03 -11.74
N ILE A 97 -7.97 8.86 -11.39
CA ILE A 97 -7.20 7.64 -11.68
C ILE A 97 -7.22 6.74 -10.43
N VAL A 98 -7.68 5.50 -10.59
CA VAL A 98 -7.67 4.50 -9.51
C VAL A 98 -6.65 3.43 -9.86
N PHE A 99 -5.76 3.10 -8.92
CA PHE A 99 -4.69 2.13 -9.16
C PHE A 99 -4.52 1.18 -7.98
N ALA A 100 -4.08 -0.06 -8.24
CA ALA A 100 -3.78 -1.04 -7.19
C ALA A 100 -2.28 -1.32 -7.13
N GLY A 101 -1.64 -0.92 -6.03
CA GLY A 101 -0.18 -0.96 -5.97
C GLY A 101 0.40 -0.62 -4.61
N GLY A 102 1.71 -0.40 -4.63
CA GLY A 102 2.53 0.10 -3.53
C GLY A 102 2.81 1.60 -3.67
N ASP A 103 3.66 2.11 -2.78
CA ASP A 103 4.19 3.49 -2.86
C ASP A 103 4.97 3.73 -4.16
N GLY A 104 5.76 2.76 -4.65
CA GLY A 104 6.45 2.87 -5.94
C GLY A 104 5.50 3.12 -7.12
N THR A 105 4.35 2.43 -7.16
CA THR A 105 3.31 2.68 -8.18
C THR A 105 2.71 4.08 -8.05
N ALA A 106 2.53 4.58 -6.82
CA ALA A 106 2.07 5.95 -6.61
C ALA A 106 3.09 6.97 -7.11
N CYS A 107 4.39 6.71 -6.88
CA CYS A 107 5.48 7.54 -7.38
C CYS A 107 5.52 7.56 -8.92
N ASP A 108 5.41 6.40 -9.57
CA ASP A 108 5.36 6.30 -11.03
C ASP A 108 4.21 7.15 -11.61
N ILE A 109 3.03 7.11 -10.99
CA ILE A 109 1.88 7.89 -11.42
C ILE A 109 2.12 9.39 -11.21
N VAL A 110 2.61 9.80 -10.04
CA VAL A 110 2.90 11.21 -9.75
C VAL A 110 3.94 11.79 -10.71
N GLU A 111 5.03 11.06 -10.96
CA GLU A 111 6.05 11.46 -11.94
C GLU A 111 5.46 11.62 -13.35
N ALA A 112 4.41 10.85 -13.67
CA ALA A 112 3.81 10.83 -14.99
C ALA A 112 2.81 11.98 -15.23
N ILE A 113 2.07 12.41 -14.22
CA ILE A 113 0.92 13.34 -14.38
C ILE A 113 1.02 14.64 -13.57
N ASP A 114 2.02 14.80 -12.71
CA ASP A 114 2.32 16.03 -11.94
C ASP A 114 1.07 16.78 -11.39
N MET A 115 0.24 16.07 -10.62
CA MET A 115 -1.00 16.60 -10.00
C MET A 115 -2.13 17.08 -10.94
N GLU A 116 -2.02 16.86 -12.26
CA GLU A 116 -3.07 17.24 -13.22
C GLU A 116 -4.40 16.55 -12.91
N THR A 117 -4.35 15.26 -12.60
CA THR A 117 -5.52 14.43 -12.34
C THR A 117 -5.48 13.84 -10.92
N PRO A 118 -6.59 13.87 -10.15
CA PRO A 118 -6.64 13.22 -8.86
C PRO A 118 -6.38 11.70 -8.95
N ILE A 119 -5.77 11.13 -7.92
CA ILE A 119 -5.48 9.70 -7.83
C ILE A 119 -6.05 9.08 -6.56
N LEU A 120 -6.41 7.80 -6.62
CA LEU A 120 -6.84 7.00 -5.48
C LEU A 120 -6.15 5.64 -5.50
N GLY A 121 -5.37 5.36 -4.47
CA GLY A 121 -4.67 4.09 -4.34
C GLY A 121 -5.51 3.00 -3.66
N ILE A 122 -5.55 1.81 -4.25
CA ILE A 122 -6.06 0.58 -3.62
C ILE A 122 -4.86 -0.09 -2.92
N PRO A 123 -4.85 -0.20 -1.58
CA PRO A 123 -3.68 -0.66 -0.85
C PRO A 123 -3.40 -2.15 -1.15
N ALA A 124 -2.30 -2.40 -1.85
CA ALA A 124 -1.80 -3.74 -2.17
C ALA A 124 -0.42 -4.05 -1.58
N GLY A 125 0.25 -3.06 -1.00
CA GLY A 125 1.51 -3.22 -0.27
C GLY A 125 1.34 -3.64 1.19
N VAL A 126 2.45 -4.02 1.82
CA VAL A 126 2.51 -4.37 3.26
C VAL A 126 2.72 -3.11 4.12
N LYS A 127 3.33 -2.06 3.56
CA LYS A 127 3.58 -0.78 4.21
C LYS A 127 3.37 0.33 3.18
N MET A 128 2.27 1.04 3.32
CA MET A 128 1.97 2.22 2.51
C MET A 128 2.26 3.45 3.36
N PHE A 129 3.07 4.37 2.83
CA PHE A 129 3.46 5.62 3.47
C PHE A 129 2.80 6.82 2.81
N SER A 130 2.52 6.74 1.51
CA SER A 130 1.82 7.79 0.77
C SER A 130 0.41 8.00 1.30
N ALA A 131 0.02 9.26 1.45
CA ALA A 131 -1.28 9.66 2.00
C ALA A 131 -2.43 9.63 0.95
N VAL A 132 -2.22 8.91 -0.15
CA VAL A 132 -3.20 8.66 -1.23
C VAL A 132 -3.92 7.31 -1.10
N PHE A 133 -3.57 6.53 -0.06
CA PHE A 133 -4.13 5.21 0.20
C PHE A 133 -5.09 5.24 1.41
N PRO A 134 -6.34 4.84 1.22
CA PRO A 134 -7.23 4.43 2.30
C PRO A 134 -6.68 3.19 3.03
N PRO A 135 -7.11 2.91 4.27
CA PRO A 135 -6.55 1.83 5.08
C PRO A 135 -6.84 0.42 4.56
N THR A 136 -7.87 0.25 3.75
CA THR A 136 -8.28 -1.05 3.18
C THR A 136 -8.89 -0.88 1.78
N PRO A 137 -8.93 -1.94 0.94
CA PRO A 137 -9.65 -1.90 -0.33
C PRO A 137 -11.12 -1.54 -0.16
N ARG A 138 -11.76 -2.01 0.91
CA ARG A 138 -13.14 -1.64 1.26
C ARG A 138 -13.29 -0.15 1.55
N ALA A 139 -12.38 0.43 2.33
CA ALA A 139 -12.38 1.87 2.61
C ALA A 139 -12.14 2.68 1.31
N ALA A 140 -11.27 2.21 0.43
CA ALA A 140 -11.07 2.82 -0.88
C ALA A 140 -12.34 2.77 -1.73
N ALA A 141 -13.06 1.65 -1.74
CA ALA A 141 -14.31 1.53 -2.46
C ALA A 141 -15.37 2.50 -1.92
N GLN A 142 -15.49 2.61 -0.59
CA GLN A 142 -16.39 3.58 0.06
C GLN A 142 -16.03 5.03 -0.29
N LEU A 143 -14.73 5.35 -0.35
CA LEU A 143 -14.27 6.67 -0.74
C LEU A 143 -14.57 6.97 -2.21
N LEU A 144 -14.41 6.00 -3.11
CA LEU A 144 -14.81 6.16 -4.51
C LEU A 144 -16.33 6.37 -4.64
N ILE A 145 -17.15 5.59 -3.93
CA ILE A 145 -18.61 5.77 -3.93
C ILE A 145 -18.97 7.20 -3.51
N LYS A 146 -18.37 7.70 -2.43
CA LYS A 146 -18.56 9.08 -1.99
C LYS A 146 -18.11 10.10 -3.03
N TYR A 147 -16.98 9.85 -3.69
CA TYR A 147 -16.49 10.71 -4.77
C TYR A 147 -17.47 10.77 -5.95
N LEU A 148 -17.98 9.62 -6.40
CA LEU A 148 -18.97 9.54 -7.49
C LEU A 148 -20.27 10.28 -7.15
N ARG A 149 -20.62 10.37 -5.86
CA ARG A 149 -21.78 11.11 -5.36
C ARG A 149 -21.51 12.60 -5.09
N GLY A 150 -20.27 13.07 -5.28
CA GLY A 150 -19.89 14.45 -4.97
C GLY A 150 -19.81 14.77 -3.47
N GLU A 151 -19.65 13.75 -2.62
CA GLU A 151 -19.58 13.87 -1.15
C GLU A 151 -18.15 13.98 -0.59
N THR A 152 -17.16 14.23 -1.45
CA THR A 152 -15.75 14.32 -1.05
C THR A 152 -15.14 15.65 -1.45
N GLN A 153 -14.06 16.01 -0.77
CA GLN A 153 -13.19 17.11 -1.19
C GLN A 153 -11.97 16.54 -1.91
N ILE A 154 -11.41 17.28 -2.85
CA ILE A 154 -10.07 16.98 -3.36
C ILE A 154 -9.06 17.72 -2.50
N VAL A 155 -8.08 16.98 -1.97
CA VAL A 155 -7.00 17.52 -1.14
C VAL A 155 -5.65 17.12 -1.73
N GLU A 156 -4.64 17.92 -1.45
CA GLU A 156 -3.26 17.61 -1.77
C GLU A 156 -2.65 16.75 -0.67
N ARG A 157 -1.96 15.67 -1.06
CA ARG A 157 -1.36 14.68 -0.15
C ARG A 157 0.01 14.26 -0.63
N GLU A 158 0.85 13.95 0.34
CA GLU A 158 2.22 13.50 0.12
C GLU A 158 2.25 12.10 -0.50
N VAL A 159 3.11 11.95 -1.50
CA VAL A 159 3.52 10.66 -2.04
C VAL A 159 4.95 10.41 -1.58
N MET A 160 5.08 9.33 -0.81
CA MET A 160 6.28 8.95 -0.09
C MET A 160 6.81 7.66 -0.68
N ASP A 161 8.12 7.53 -0.76
CA ASP A 161 8.77 6.29 -1.16
C ASP A 161 9.65 5.78 -0.03
N VAL A 162 9.76 4.47 0.09
CA VAL A 162 10.65 3.86 1.08
C VAL A 162 12.03 3.76 0.43
N ASP A 163 13.05 4.28 1.10
CA ASP A 163 14.42 3.98 0.72
C ASP A 163 14.67 2.49 0.97
N GLU A 164 14.55 1.69 -0.10
CA GLU A 164 14.67 0.24 -0.01
C GLU A 164 16.09 -0.22 0.41
N ASP A 165 17.13 0.59 0.17
CA ASP A 165 18.50 0.29 0.62
C ASP A 165 18.66 0.52 2.12
N ALA A 166 18.13 1.64 2.63
CA ALA A 166 18.01 1.88 4.06
C ALA A 166 17.13 0.80 4.72
N TYR A 167 16.05 0.40 4.06
CA TYR A 167 15.13 -0.65 4.49
C TYR A 167 15.83 -2.02 4.55
N ARG A 168 16.67 -2.35 3.56
CA ARG A 168 17.54 -3.54 3.57
C ARG A 168 18.51 -3.52 4.75
N ALA A 169 19.03 -2.35 5.10
CA ALA A 169 19.88 -2.12 6.28
C ALA A 169 19.12 -1.99 7.62
N GLY A 170 17.80 -2.17 7.64
CA GLY A 170 16.98 -2.15 8.86
C GLY A 170 16.58 -0.76 9.35
N ARG A 171 16.87 0.30 8.60
CA ARG A 171 16.42 1.67 8.86
C ARG A 171 15.18 1.96 8.01
N LEU A 172 14.11 2.45 8.64
CA LEU A 172 12.92 2.87 7.91
C LEU A 172 13.02 4.36 7.61
N THR A 173 13.47 4.70 6.41
CA THR A 173 13.50 6.08 5.93
C THR A 173 12.50 6.20 4.78
N ALA A 174 11.47 7.04 4.94
CA ALA A 174 10.56 7.42 3.87
C ALA A 174 10.96 8.79 3.33
N VAL A 175 11.07 8.93 2.02
CA VAL A 175 11.47 10.16 1.34
C VAL A 175 10.28 10.71 0.58
N LEU A 176 9.99 12.00 0.74
CA LEU A 176 8.98 12.71 -0.04
C LEU A 176 9.40 12.72 -1.52
N LYS A 177 8.57 12.14 -2.39
CA LYS A 177 8.78 12.16 -3.85
C LYS A 177 7.98 13.23 -4.55
N GLY A 178 6.87 13.65 -3.95
CA GLY A 178 6.04 14.72 -4.49
C GLY A 178 4.66 14.72 -3.84
N TYR A 179 3.73 15.37 -4.51
CA TYR A 179 2.37 15.53 -4.06
C TYR A 179 1.39 15.03 -5.11
N ALA A 180 0.21 14.62 -4.66
CA ALA A 180 -0.89 14.23 -5.51
C ALA A 180 -2.20 14.78 -4.97
N LYS A 181 -3.14 15.08 -5.87
CA LYS A 181 -4.53 15.32 -5.52
C LYS A 181 -5.22 13.99 -5.25
N THR A 182 -6.00 13.88 -4.18
CA THR A 182 -6.76 12.67 -3.88
C THR A 182 -8.11 13.00 -3.24
N PRO A 183 -9.17 12.20 -3.48
CA PRO A 183 -10.44 12.38 -2.77
C PRO A 183 -10.26 12.18 -1.26
N TYR A 184 -10.93 13.00 -0.48
CA TYR A 184 -10.92 12.95 0.98
C TYR A 184 -12.34 13.02 1.52
N ALA A 185 -12.60 12.12 2.47
CA ALA A 185 -13.72 12.19 3.39
C ALA A 185 -13.20 11.92 4.80
N PRO A 186 -13.72 12.61 5.84
CA PRO A 186 -13.38 12.31 7.22
C PRO A 186 -13.52 10.81 7.51
N ASN A 187 -12.57 10.25 8.27
CA ASN A 187 -12.51 8.84 8.70
C ASN A 187 -12.20 7.79 7.62
N LEU A 188 -11.86 8.16 6.37
CA LEU A 188 -11.60 7.20 5.28
C LEU A 188 -10.20 7.27 4.66
N LEU A 189 -9.40 8.30 4.96
CA LEU A 189 -7.97 8.35 4.61
C LEU A 189 -7.09 8.16 5.84
N LEU A 190 -5.99 7.43 5.65
CA LEU A 190 -4.87 7.45 6.58
C LEU A 190 -4.26 8.86 6.54
N GLY A 191 -4.04 9.48 7.71
CA GLY A 191 -3.02 10.52 7.79
C GLY A 191 -1.69 9.91 7.38
N GLY A 192 -0.80 10.70 6.75
CA GLY A 192 0.57 10.28 6.55
C GLY A 192 1.09 9.69 7.85
N LYS A 193 1.83 8.58 7.78
CA LYS A 193 2.53 8.06 8.96
C LYS A 193 3.67 9.03 9.26
N GLU A 194 3.32 10.19 9.79
CA GLU A 194 4.28 11.08 10.40
C GLU A 194 4.94 10.31 11.52
N THR A 195 6.26 10.26 11.48
CA THR A 195 7.03 9.91 12.65
C THR A 195 6.89 11.12 13.57
N VAL A 196 5.86 11.12 14.41
CA VAL A 196 5.72 12.13 15.46
C VAL A 196 6.85 11.84 16.45
N MET A 197 8.00 12.47 16.25
CA MET A 197 9.06 12.55 17.26
C MET A 197 8.57 13.45 18.40
N ALA A 198 7.55 13.02 19.12
CA ALA A 198 7.23 13.54 20.44
C ALA A 198 7.98 12.71 21.47
N VAL A 199 8.57 13.39 22.46
CA VAL A 199 9.27 12.77 23.61
C VAL A 199 8.39 11.73 24.33
N ASP A 200 7.07 11.83 24.17
CA ASP A 200 6.05 10.93 24.73
C ASP A 200 5.90 9.59 23.97
N GLU A 201 6.29 9.52 22.69
CA GLU A 201 6.05 8.32 21.86
C GLU A 201 6.88 7.11 22.33
N GLU A 202 8.13 7.35 22.76
CA GLU A 202 9.01 6.29 23.25
C GLU A 202 8.56 5.77 24.62
N LEU A 203 8.13 6.68 25.52
CA LEU A 203 7.51 6.35 26.80
C LEU A 203 6.21 5.56 26.65
N MET A 204 5.38 5.90 25.65
CA MET A 204 4.18 5.14 25.33
C MET A 204 4.53 3.74 24.79
N LYS A 205 5.51 3.63 23.89
CA LYS A 205 5.98 2.33 23.37
C LYS A 205 6.53 1.46 24.50
N GLU A 206 7.29 2.01 25.42
CA GLU A 206 7.78 1.30 26.62
C GLU A 206 6.63 0.80 27.49
N SER A 207 5.64 1.66 27.76
CA SER A 207 4.48 1.30 28.58
C SER A 207 3.65 0.18 27.95
N ILE A 208 3.40 0.25 26.64
CA ILE A 208 2.70 -0.79 25.88
C ILE A 208 3.52 -2.09 25.89
N ALA A 209 4.82 -1.98 25.63
CA ALA A 209 5.70 -3.14 25.57
C ALA A 209 5.79 -3.87 26.91
N ALA A 210 5.94 -3.13 28.02
CA ALA A 210 5.98 -3.68 29.36
C ALA A 210 4.69 -4.45 29.69
N ARG A 211 3.53 -3.88 29.34
CA ARG A 211 2.23 -4.55 29.52
C ARG A 211 2.14 -5.84 28.69
N VAL A 212 2.61 -5.84 27.45
CA VAL A 212 2.61 -7.03 26.59
C VAL A 212 3.48 -8.13 27.20
N VAL A 213 4.69 -7.80 27.67
CA VAL A 213 5.59 -8.75 28.34
C VAL A 213 4.97 -9.31 29.62
N GLU A 214 4.32 -8.47 30.44
CA GLU A 214 3.61 -8.91 31.65
C GLU A 214 2.49 -9.92 31.36
N MET A 215 1.82 -9.79 30.22
CA MET A 215 0.74 -10.69 29.81
C MET A 215 1.22 -12.00 29.16
N MET A 216 2.53 -12.13 28.88
CA MET A 216 3.07 -13.34 28.27
C MET A 216 3.02 -14.52 29.24
N ARG A 217 2.59 -15.67 28.73
CA ARG A 217 2.41 -16.90 29.49
C ARG A 217 3.55 -17.88 29.21
N PRO A 218 4.06 -18.58 30.24
CA PRO A 218 5.05 -19.62 30.04
C PRO A 218 4.58 -20.72 29.08
N GLY A 219 5.47 -21.20 28.23
CA GLY A 219 5.25 -22.29 27.28
C GLY A 219 4.46 -21.92 26.02
N VAL A 220 4.06 -20.65 25.85
CA VAL A 220 3.30 -20.17 24.68
C VAL A 220 4.24 -19.57 23.63
N ASN A 221 4.00 -19.90 22.36
CA ASN A 221 4.68 -19.28 21.24
C ASN A 221 4.00 -17.96 20.88
N TYR A 222 4.76 -16.87 20.86
CA TYR A 222 4.31 -15.55 20.44
C TYR A 222 4.97 -15.18 19.12
N ILE A 223 4.16 -14.72 18.16
CA ILE A 223 4.65 -14.25 16.86
C ILE A 223 4.79 -12.72 16.94
N LEU A 224 6.03 -12.25 16.99
CA LEU A 224 6.36 -10.83 17.00
C LEU A 224 6.41 -10.31 15.56
N GLY A 225 5.37 -9.59 15.15
CA GLY A 225 5.30 -8.94 13.83
C GLY A 225 6.25 -7.74 13.66
N PRO A 226 6.28 -7.11 12.48
CA PRO A 226 7.09 -5.92 12.24
C PRO A 226 6.52 -4.68 12.95
N GLY A 227 7.38 -3.70 13.27
CA GLY A 227 6.98 -2.40 13.84
C GLY A 227 7.85 -1.95 15.01
N SER A 228 7.92 -0.64 15.25
CA SER A 228 8.69 -0.03 16.35
C SER A 228 8.16 -0.42 17.72
N THR A 229 6.83 -0.48 17.91
CA THR A 229 6.23 -0.94 19.17
C THR A 229 6.58 -2.40 19.48
N VAL A 230 6.59 -3.28 18.46
CA VAL A 230 6.96 -4.69 18.65
C VAL A 230 8.47 -4.85 18.84
N ALA A 231 9.29 -4.00 18.22
CA ALA A 231 10.72 -3.96 18.52
C ALA A 231 10.98 -3.59 19.98
N LYS A 232 10.17 -2.71 20.58
CA LYS A 232 10.25 -2.42 22.02
C LYS A 232 9.87 -3.60 22.92
N VAL A 233 8.90 -4.42 22.49
CA VAL A 233 8.59 -5.70 23.16
C VAL A 233 9.79 -6.65 23.09
N ALA A 234 10.44 -6.77 21.92
CA ALA A 234 11.61 -7.61 21.75
C ALA A 234 12.82 -7.12 22.57
N GLU A 235 13.03 -5.80 22.64
CA GLU A 235 14.05 -5.16 23.48
C GLU A 235 13.87 -5.53 24.97
N LEU A 236 12.65 -5.41 25.51
CA LEU A 236 12.34 -5.79 26.89
C LEU A 236 12.49 -7.29 27.18
N LEU A 237 12.29 -8.12 26.16
CA LEU A 237 12.52 -9.57 26.24
C LEU A 237 14.00 -9.95 26.07
N GLY A 238 14.87 -9.00 25.73
CA GLY A 238 16.30 -9.24 25.50
C GLY A 238 16.59 -10.03 24.21
N VAL A 239 15.70 -9.96 23.21
CA VAL A 239 15.85 -10.64 21.92
C VAL A 239 16.08 -9.63 20.80
N ASP A 240 17.11 -9.91 20.00
CA ASP A 240 17.42 -9.09 18.83
C ASP A 240 16.35 -9.27 17.75
N LYS A 241 15.70 -8.16 17.39
CA LYS A 241 14.65 -8.11 16.38
C LYS A 241 14.92 -6.98 15.40
N THR A 242 14.67 -7.25 14.12
CA THR A 242 14.61 -6.18 13.13
C THR A 242 13.20 -5.57 13.10
N LEU A 243 13.08 -4.26 12.85
CA LEU A 243 11.80 -3.54 12.71
C LEU A 243 10.85 -4.14 11.65
N LEU A 244 11.38 -5.00 10.79
CA LEU A 244 10.77 -5.48 9.57
C LEU A 244 10.52 -7.00 9.58
N GLY A 245 11.22 -7.73 10.45
CA GLY A 245 11.14 -9.18 10.54
C GLY A 245 9.90 -9.66 11.29
N ILE A 246 9.61 -10.95 11.15
CA ILE A 246 8.68 -11.68 11.99
C ILE A 246 9.50 -12.71 12.75
N ASP A 247 9.40 -12.71 14.07
CA ASP A 247 10.18 -13.60 14.94
C ASP A 247 9.21 -14.37 15.83
N VAL A 248 9.55 -15.62 16.15
CA VAL A 248 8.79 -16.41 17.12
C VAL A 248 9.57 -16.44 18.42
N VAL A 249 8.90 -16.11 19.52
CA VAL A 249 9.49 -16.15 20.85
C VAL A 249 8.68 -17.05 21.77
N ARG A 250 9.38 -17.78 22.63
CA ARG A 250 8.80 -18.58 23.71
C ARG A 250 9.67 -18.45 24.93
N ASP A 251 9.05 -18.22 26.08
CA ASP A 251 9.74 -18.11 27.38
C ASP A 251 10.90 -17.09 27.35
N GLY A 252 10.69 -15.96 26.65
CA GLY A 252 11.67 -14.89 26.50
C GLY A 252 12.83 -15.19 25.55
N LYS A 253 12.76 -16.28 24.77
CA LYS A 253 13.82 -16.68 23.84
C LYS A 253 13.29 -16.81 22.41
N LEU A 254 14.13 -16.45 21.45
CA LEU A 254 13.88 -16.71 20.04
C LEU A 254 13.91 -18.23 19.77
N ILE A 255 13.05 -18.71 18.87
CA ILE A 255 12.97 -20.12 18.45
C ILE A 255 13.28 -20.27 16.97
#